data_AF-A0A6V7UH02-F1
#
_entry.id   AF-A0A6V7UH02-F1
#
_cell.length_a   1.000
_cell.length_b   1.000
_cell.length_c   1.000
_cell.angle_alpha   90.00
_cell.angle_beta   90.00
_cell.angle_gamma   90.00
#
_symmetry.space_group_name_H-M   'P 1'
#
loop_
_entity.id
_entity.type
_entity.pdbx_description
1 polymer ?
#
loop_
_entity_poly.entity_id
_entity_poly.type
_entity_poly.pdbx_seq_one_letter_code
_entity_poly.pdbx_strand_id
1 'polypeptide(L)'
;MVRLQICLIKQSSNPELSDPSKFSGIKKLHIPSDLIWIPDIVLYNNADGEPHISIVSDAIIYFNGLVVWKPPSIYKSFCNIEIEYFPFDTQECLMKFGGGLIMDF
;
A
#
# COMPACT_ATOMS: atom_id res chain seq x y z
N MET A 1 -2.18 18.95 -7.53
CA MET A 1 -2.60 17.62 -7.01
C MET A 1 -1.53 16.61 -7.40
N VAL A 2 -1.10 15.75 -6.48
CA VAL A 2 -0.14 14.66 -6.77
C VAL A 2 -0.86 13.32 -6.68
N ARG A 3 -0.54 12.39 -7.58
CA ARG A 3 -1.12 11.04 -7.65
C ARG A 3 -0.05 10.00 -7.35
N LEU A 4 -0.35 9.04 -6.48
CA LEU A 4 0.56 7.96 -6.12
C LEU A 4 -0.19 6.64 -5.97
N GLN A 5 0.41 5.57 -6.47
CA GLN A 5 -0.01 4.21 -6.18
C GLN A 5 0.94 3.60 -5.14
N ILE A 6 0.39 3.03 -4.08
CA ILE A 6 1.18 2.46 -2.98
C ILE A 6 1.36 0.96 -3.20
N CYS A 7 2.58 0.49 -2.97
CA CYS A 7 2.91 -0.94 -2.90
C CYS A 7 3.32 -1.26 -1.46
N LEU A 8 2.64 -2.21 -0.84
CA LEU A 8 3.03 -2.73 0.47
C LEU A 8 3.88 -3.97 0.30
N ILE A 9 5.00 -3.98 1.03
CA ILE A 9 5.94 -5.08 1.09
C ILE A 9 6.12 -5.43 2.56
N LYS A 10 5.81 -6.67 2.92
CA LYS A 10 6.00 -7.21 4.27
C LYS A 10 6.91 -8.42 4.18
N GLN A 11 7.97 -8.43 4.99
CA GLN A 11 8.81 -9.61 5.18
C GLN A 11 8.30 -10.35 6.42
N SER A 12 7.96 -11.62 6.27
CA SER A 12 7.70 -12.47 7.43
C SER A 12 9.00 -12.66 8.22
N SER A 13 8.92 -12.45 9.54
CA SER A 13 10.00 -12.77 10.48
C SER A 13 10.03 -14.24 10.86
N ASN A 14 9.05 -15.04 10.46
CA ASN A 14 9.00 -16.47 10.78
C ASN A 14 9.94 -17.25 9.83
N PRO A 15 11.04 -17.83 10.35
CA PRO A 15 12.04 -18.53 9.54
C PRO A 15 11.50 -19.82 8.91
N GLU A 16 10.40 -20.40 9.42
CA GLU A 16 9.80 -21.63 8.87
C GLU A 16 9.22 -21.44 7.47
N LEU A 17 8.89 -20.20 7.11
CA LEU A 17 8.40 -19.82 5.79
C LEU A 17 9.51 -19.73 4.74
N SER A 18 10.76 -20.09 5.05
CA SER A 18 11.91 -19.96 4.13
C SER A 18 12.32 -21.26 3.41
N ASP A 19 11.68 -22.40 3.72
CA ASP A 19 12.01 -23.70 3.12
C ASP A 19 11.03 -24.05 1.99
N PRO A 20 11.43 -23.94 0.70
CA PRO A 20 10.55 -24.26 -0.44
C PRO A 20 10.15 -25.74 -0.48
N SER A 21 10.89 -26.63 0.20
CA SER A 21 10.60 -28.06 0.29
C SER A 21 9.31 -28.31 1.07
N LYS A 22 8.98 -27.45 2.05
CA LYS A 22 7.74 -27.50 2.82
C LYS A 22 6.51 -27.07 2.02
N PHE A 23 6.70 -26.38 0.90
CA PHE A 23 5.62 -25.84 0.05
C PHE A 23 5.49 -26.58 -1.29
N SER A 24 5.90 -27.85 -1.35
CA SER A 24 5.80 -28.69 -2.56
C SER A 24 6.41 -28.05 -3.82
N GLY A 25 7.44 -27.22 -3.67
CA GLY A 25 8.10 -26.51 -4.78
C GLY A 25 7.39 -25.26 -5.29
N ILE A 26 6.31 -24.80 -4.65
CA ILE A 26 5.62 -23.55 -5.00
C ILE A 26 6.50 -22.36 -4.63
N LYS A 27 6.84 -21.53 -5.62
CA LYS A 27 7.70 -20.34 -5.43
C LYS A 27 6.91 -19.07 -5.08
N LYS A 28 5.65 -18.99 -5.51
CA LYS A 28 4.76 -17.87 -5.24
C LYS A 28 3.31 -18.31 -5.26
N LEU A 29 2.48 -17.64 -4.48
CA LEU A 29 1.05 -17.90 -4.35
C LEU A 29 0.28 -16.58 -4.40
N HIS A 30 -0.84 -16.57 -5.10
CA HIS A 30 -1.81 -15.47 -5.04
C HIS A 30 -2.85 -15.81 -3.97
N ILE A 31 -3.03 -14.90 -3.01
CA ILE A 31 -4.01 -15.05 -1.95
C ILE A 31 -4.86 -13.77 -1.90
N PRO A 32 -6.19 -13.86 -1.84
CA PRO A 32 -7.05 -12.71 -1.59
C PRO A 32 -6.58 -11.90 -0.37
N SER A 33 -6.58 -10.58 -0.47
CA SER A 33 -6.15 -9.69 0.63
C SER A 33 -6.89 -9.94 1.94
N ASP A 34 -8.14 -10.38 1.87
CA ASP A 34 -9.02 -10.52 3.04
C ASP A 34 -8.63 -11.71 3.94
N LEU A 35 -7.81 -12.64 3.43
CA LEU A 35 -7.29 -13.79 4.17
C LEU A 35 -5.96 -13.50 4.87
N ILE A 36 -5.40 -12.32 4.66
CA ILE A 36 -4.15 -11.89 5.28
C ILE A 36 -4.33 -10.55 5.97
N TRP A 37 -3.54 -10.31 7.02
CA TRP A 37 -3.53 -8.99 7.63
C TRP A 37 -2.91 -7.98 6.66
N ILE A 38 -3.71 -6.99 6.25
CA ILE A 38 -3.28 -5.77 5.55
C ILE A 38 -3.52 -4.57 6.47
N PRO A 39 -2.66 -3.55 6.45
CA PRO A 39 -2.90 -2.34 7.24
C PRO A 39 -3.98 -1.48 6.58
N ASP A 40 -4.82 -0.86 7.40
CA ASP A 40 -5.75 0.17 6.96
C ASP A 40 -4.99 1.45 6.63
N ILE A 41 -4.82 1.77 5.35
CA ILE A 41 -4.10 2.97 4.92
C ILE A 41 -5.08 4.06 4.56
N VAL A 42 -5.03 5.15 5.33
CA VAL A 42 -5.82 6.35 5.07
C VAL A 42 -4.89 7.50 4.68
N LEU A 43 -5.24 8.21 3.61
CA LEU A 43 -4.59 9.46 3.21
C LEU A 43 -5.33 10.64 3.86
N TYR A 44 -4.66 11.34 4.78
CA TYR A 44 -5.29 12.45 5.52
C TYR A 44 -5.50 13.70 4.66
N ASN A 45 -4.52 14.06 3.82
CA ASN A 45 -4.64 15.20 2.92
C ASN A 45 -5.17 14.79 1.55
N ASN A 46 -6.23 13.97 1.53
CA ASN A 46 -6.86 13.47 0.32
C ASN A 46 -7.54 14.60 -0.46
N ALA A 47 -7.23 14.68 -1.76
CA ALA A 47 -7.80 15.65 -2.69
C ALA A 47 -9.08 15.19 -3.40
N ASP A 48 -9.41 13.89 -3.34
CA ASP A 48 -10.61 13.32 -3.97
C ASP A 48 -11.82 13.22 -3.02
N GLY A 49 -11.66 13.52 -1.73
CA GLY A 49 -12.77 13.54 -0.75
C GLY A 49 -13.31 12.17 -0.32
N GLU A 50 -13.01 11.09 -1.05
CA GLU A 50 -13.45 9.74 -0.72
C GLU A 50 -12.30 8.94 -0.07
N PRO A 51 -12.36 8.64 1.24
CA PRO A 51 -11.25 8.05 1.99
C PRO A 51 -11.16 6.53 1.86
N HIS A 52 -12.17 5.88 1.28
CA HIS A 52 -12.36 4.45 1.43
C HIS A 52 -12.30 3.76 0.07
N ILE A 53 -11.15 3.17 -0.20
CA ILE A 53 -10.97 2.30 -1.33
C ILE A 53 -10.95 0.88 -0.75
N SER A 54 -12.13 0.28 -0.60
CA SER A 54 -12.30 -1.15 -0.27
C SER A 54 -11.87 -1.97 -1.48
N ILE A 55 -10.58 -1.99 -1.79
CA ILE A 55 -10.10 -2.86 -2.85
C ILE A 55 -9.63 -4.16 -2.22
N VAL A 56 -10.50 -5.15 -2.38
CA VAL A 56 -10.11 -6.55 -2.32
C VAL A 56 -9.26 -6.83 -3.55
N SER A 57 -7.97 -7.08 -3.36
CA SER A 57 -7.08 -7.52 -4.45
C SER A 57 -6.11 -8.57 -3.96
N ASP A 58 -5.75 -9.49 -4.82
CA ASP A 58 -4.80 -10.54 -4.47
C ASP A 58 -3.44 -9.96 -4.06
N ALA A 59 -2.91 -10.49 -2.97
CA ALA A 59 -1.52 -10.34 -2.59
C ALA A 59 -0.69 -11.52 -3.12
N ILE A 60 0.59 -11.28 -3.38
CA ILE A 60 1.55 -12.29 -3.79
C ILE A 60 2.40 -12.65 -2.58
N ILE A 61 2.39 -13.91 -2.20
CA ILE A 61 3.26 -14.45 -1.16
C ILE A 61 4.33 -15.31 -1.82
N TYR A 62 5.58 -15.05 -1.50
CA TYR A 62 6.73 -15.81 -1.96
C TYR A 62 7.13 -16.86 -0.92
N PHE A 63 7.77 -17.94 -1.40
CA PHE A 63 8.29 -19.04 -0.57
C PHE A 63 9.37 -18.64 0.45
N ASN A 64 9.83 -17.39 0.44
CA ASN A 64 10.81 -16.84 1.37
C ASN A 64 10.16 -15.93 2.42
N GLY A 65 8.82 -15.98 2.54
CA GLY A 65 8.05 -15.16 3.47
C GLY A 65 7.83 -13.71 3.03
N LEU A 66 8.23 -13.32 1.81
CA LEU A 66 7.94 -11.99 1.28
C LEU A 66 6.47 -11.93 0.82
N VAL A 67 5.73 -10.94 1.33
CA VAL A 67 4.35 -10.63 0.93
C VAL A 67 4.36 -9.29 0.20
N VAL A 68 3.82 -9.27 -1.01
CA VAL A 68 3.69 -8.07 -1.84
C VAL A 68 2.23 -7.85 -2.15
N TRP A 69 1.69 -6.70 -1.74
CA TRP A 69 0.32 -6.30 -2.02
C TRP A 69 0.29 -4.93 -2.72
N LYS A 70 -0.41 -4.88 -3.84
CA LYS A 70 -0.48 -3.71 -4.73
C LYS A 70 -1.94 -3.46 -5.09
N PRO A 71 -2.70 -2.73 -4.27
CA PRO A 71 -4.05 -2.38 -4.64
C PRO A 71 -4.02 -1.48 -5.90
N PRO A 72 -5.01 -1.59 -6.79
CA PRO A 72 -5.18 -0.69 -7.95
C PRO A 72 -5.59 0.74 -7.57
N SER A 73 -5.63 1.07 -6.27
CA SER A 73 -5.94 2.40 -5.74
C SER A 73 -4.92 3.45 -6.17
N ILE A 74 -5.41 4.60 -6.65
CA ILE A 74 -4.60 5.81 -6.86
C ILE A 74 -4.94 6.81 -5.77
N TYR A 75 -3.98 7.07 -4.88
CA TYR A 75 -4.10 8.07 -3.84
C TYR A 75 -3.78 9.44 -4.41
N LYS A 76 -4.65 10.42 -4.15
CA LYS A 76 -4.45 11.78 -4.64
C LYS A 76 -4.39 12.75 -3.48
N SER A 77 -3.29 13.49 -3.35
CA SER A 77 -3.11 14.45 -2.27
C SER A 77 -3.25 15.90 -2.71
N PHE A 78 -3.72 16.73 -1.77
CA PHE A 78 -3.58 18.16 -1.87
C PHE A 78 -2.11 18.54 -1.65
N CYS A 79 -1.60 19.38 -2.55
CA CYS A 79 -0.27 19.96 -2.47
C CYS A 79 -0.39 21.47 -2.71
N ASN A 80 0.24 22.26 -1.86
CA ASN A 80 0.32 23.70 -2.01
C ASN A 80 1.44 24.02 -3.00
N ILE A 81 1.15 24.84 -4.02
CA ILE A 81 2.09 25.18 -5.08
C ILE A 81 2.50 26.63 -4.91
N GLU A 82 3.80 26.89 -4.84
CA GLU A 82 4.36 28.24 -4.77
C GLU A 82 4.80 28.72 -6.16
N ILE A 83 4.22 29.81 -6.65
CA ILE A 83 4.37 30.26 -8.04
C ILE A 83 5.42 31.37 -8.23
N GLU A 84 6.43 31.45 -7.36
CA GLU A 84 7.42 32.54 -7.38
C GLU A 84 8.39 32.47 -8.58
N TYR A 85 8.85 31.27 -8.94
CA TYR A 85 9.89 31.06 -9.96
C TYR A 85 9.42 30.22 -11.15
N PHE A 86 8.11 30.22 -11.42
CA PHE A 86 7.54 29.49 -12.55
C PHE A 86 8.24 29.87 -13.87
N PRO A 87 8.65 28.91 -14.73
CA PRO A 87 8.39 27.46 -14.70
C PRO A 87 9.53 26.58 -14.14
N PHE A 88 10.54 27.17 -13.50
CA PHE A 88 11.76 26.45 -13.04
C PHE A 88 11.81 26.25 -11.52
N ASP A 89 10.66 26.37 -10.89
CA ASP A 89 10.41 26.17 -9.47
C ASP A 89 10.46 24.68 -9.07
N THR A 90 10.89 24.42 -7.83
CA THR A 90 10.83 23.08 -7.22
C THR A 90 9.67 23.04 -6.23
N GLN A 91 8.84 22.01 -6.31
CA GLN A 91 7.65 21.88 -5.48
C GLN A 91 7.79 20.70 -4.51
N GLU A 92 7.59 20.95 -3.21
CA GLU A 92 7.62 19.93 -2.16
C GLU A 92 6.19 19.51 -1.77
N CYS A 93 5.77 18.34 -2.24
CA CYS A 93 4.44 17.81 -1.95
C CYS A 93 4.48 16.67 -0.93
N LEU A 94 3.91 16.92 0.26
CA LEU A 94 3.83 15.92 1.32
C LEU A 94 2.55 15.09 1.21
N MET A 95 2.66 13.77 1.37
CA MET A 95 1.51 12.86 1.52
C MET A 95 1.49 12.31 2.95
N LYS A 96 0.37 12.49 3.65
CA LYS A 96 0.21 12.06 5.05
C LYS A 96 -0.61 10.79 5.11
N PHE A 97 0.06 9.66 5.33
CA PHE A 97 -0.58 8.36 5.54
C PHE A 97 -0.68 8.01 7.02
N GLY A 98 -1.73 7.30 7.42
CA GLY A 98 -1.79 6.67 8.73
C GLY A 98 -2.81 5.53 8.80
N GLY A 99 -2.79 4.84 9.94
CA GLY A 99 -3.74 3.78 10.28
C GLY A 99 -5.10 4.35 10.62
N GLY A 100 -6.15 3.98 9.89
CA GLY A 100 -7.52 4.21 10.35
C GLY A 100 -7.83 3.21 11.46
N LEU A 101 -8.08 3.65 12.69
CA LEU A 101 -8.73 2.79 13.66
C LEU A 101 -10.15 2.53 13.16
N ILE A 102 -10.39 1.38 12.55
CA ILE A 102 -11.75 0.87 12.34
C ILE A 102 -12.28 0.51 13.74
N MET A 103 -13.11 1.40 14.30
CA MET A 103 -13.99 1.04 15.41
C MET A 103 -15.17 0.29 14.80
N ASP A 104 -15.04 -1.02 14.62
CA ASP A 104 -16.20 -1.88 14.40
C ASP A 104 -16.97 -1.95 15.73
N PHE A 105 -18.18 -1.36 15.77
CA PHE A 105 -19.22 -1.65 16.77
C PHE A 105 -20.22 -2.65 16.19
#